data_AF-A0A8H3X7P2-F1
#
_entry.id   AF-A0A8H3X7P2-F1
#
_cell.length_a   1.000
_cell.length_b   1.000
_cell.length_c   1.000
_cell.angle_alpha   90.00
_cell.angle_beta   90.00
_cell.angle_gamma   90.00
#
_symmetry.space_group_name_H-M   'P 1'
#
loop_
_entity.id
_entity.type
_entity.pdbx_description
1 polymer ?
#
loop_
_entity_poly.entity_id
_entity_poly.type
_entity_poly.pdbx_seq_one_letter_code
_entity_poly.pdbx_strand_id
1 'polypeptide(L)'
;MIGGRGIADLREFFEKNVYARGSVPDSEWVIYLDKFFKFIVGRRIKRVEEWFKKNLIRFSIEHNEIIITNSALEREINRLNSFWNICRLSCVKCGLSCLKTSRHDDNPQDASHDCQTNHNCKHECEFKEDHFDGIIPICEHFAAHQGKHKCSFSHACNAPCIHAGKKNCQKGLCAKDIGHENIKGNETHKCNSNMHYCGEPCSLNVETAKDNYECKNECMVPCEMEHDVHKCQKDVCPITCPIKNCQRQCDNKNHFHALEENAIHFCGGEHDCQEDCEVDGICKIVTEPTAIIQEEIEYENIKNSRKSTPVGQMTTAIFENRRLSHPDELLQEMMKYFAEGGTDFAEGIKCASNLIKKHHDPLKVNLVIFLSDGLGILPENELRELCQLETNLGIYLYTIKFTRSSMVDDILNIIPWSTKPSNPLEQMVKIANKYLPKCYDDNSLKGKYILAIDEIELAKHFMHVSESLRDHKSTLMRK
;
A
#
# COMPACT_ATOMS: atom_id res chain seq x y z
N MET A 1 10.98 0.45 11.08
CA MET A 1 10.25 -0.78 10.76
C MET A 1 8.98 -0.38 10.04
N ILE A 2 8.89 -0.63 8.73
CA ILE A 2 7.58 -0.95 8.14
C ILE A 2 7.48 -2.49 8.06
N GLY A 3 7.85 -3.13 9.16
CA GLY A 3 7.68 -4.56 9.37
C GLY A 3 6.34 -4.73 10.07
N GLY A 4 5.34 -5.22 9.35
CA GLY A 4 4.14 -5.77 9.99
C GLY A 4 2.79 -5.32 9.46
N ARG A 5 2.65 -4.20 8.72
CA ARG A 5 1.35 -3.87 8.11
C ARG A 5 1.13 -4.74 6.88
N GLY A 6 0.37 -5.81 7.04
CA GLY A 6 0.00 -6.72 5.96
C GLY A 6 -0.95 -6.06 4.96
N ILE A 7 -1.24 -6.78 3.86
CA ILE A 7 -2.25 -6.39 2.86
C ILE A 7 -3.60 -6.04 3.51
N ALA A 8 -3.94 -6.73 4.61
CA ALA A 8 -5.16 -6.52 5.36
C ALA A 8 -5.31 -5.08 5.92
N ASP A 9 -4.26 -4.52 6.51
CA ASP A 9 -4.31 -3.19 7.15
C ASP A 9 -4.50 -2.08 6.11
N LEU A 10 -3.78 -2.17 4.98
CA LEU A 10 -3.93 -1.20 3.89
C LEU A 10 -5.27 -1.33 3.19
N ARG A 11 -5.81 -2.54 3.08
CA ARG A 11 -7.17 -2.76 2.59
C ARG A 11 -8.21 -2.12 3.52
N GLU A 12 -8.11 -2.35 4.84
CA GLU A 12 -9.03 -1.74 5.80
C GLU A 12 -8.96 -0.20 5.74
N PHE A 13 -7.76 0.36 5.61
CA PHE A 13 -7.59 1.79 5.38
C PHE A 13 -8.29 2.24 4.10
N PHE A 14 -8.12 1.51 2.99
CA PHE A 14 -8.73 1.84 1.71
C PHE A 14 -10.27 1.78 1.78
N GLU A 15 -10.82 0.74 2.40
CA GLU A 15 -12.27 0.59 2.57
C GLU A 15 -12.88 1.69 3.43
N LYS A 16 -12.18 2.10 4.48
CA LYS A 16 -12.65 3.13 5.41
C LYS A 16 -12.54 4.55 4.85
N ASN A 17 -11.51 4.83 4.05
CA ASN A 17 -11.16 6.21 3.67
C ASN A 17 -11.27 6.53 2.17
N VAL A 18 -11.42 5.53 1.29
CA VAL A 18 -11.48 5.74 -0.17
C VAL A 18 -12.76 5.20 -0.76
N TYR A 19 -12.92 3.88 -0.77
CA TYR A 19 -14.07 3.19 -1.36
C TYR A 19 -14.41 1.98 -0.51
N ALA A 20 -15.56 2.03 0.16
CA ALA A 20 -16.10 0.85 0.84
C ALA A 20 -16.43 -0.24 -0.17
N ARG A 21 -16.09 -1.50 0.13
CA ARG A 21 -16.41 -2.60 -0.79
C ARG A 21 -17.92 -2.79 -0.93
N GLY A 22 -18.40 -2.76 -2.17
CA GLY A 22 -19.82 -2.78 -2.53
C GLY A 22 -20.40 -1.41 -2.87
N SER A 23 -19.62 -0.32 -2.76
CA SER A 23 -20.06 1.02 -3.20
C SER A 23 -20.11 1.18 -4.72
N VAL A 24 -19.36 0.34 -5.44
CA VAL A 24 -19.28 0.25 -6.90
C VAL A 24 -19.21 -1.24 -7.27
N PRO A 25 -19.41 -1.64 -8.55
CA PRO A 25 -19.23 -3.02 -8.98
C PRO A 25 -17.88 -3.59 -8.54
N ASP A 26 -17.84 -4.86 -8.10
CA ASP A 26 -16.62 -5.46 -7.52
C ASP A 26 -15.44 -5.46 -8.50
N SER A 27 -15.71 -5.62 -9.80
CA SER A 27 -14.70 -5.52 -10.86
C SER A 27 -14.01 -4.15 -10.89
N GLU A 28 -14.76 -3.06 -10.69
CA GLU A 28 -14.22 -1.70 -10.60
C GLU A 28 -13.53 -1.46 -9.27
N TRP A 29 -14.15 -1.89 -8.17
CA TRP A 29 -13.60 -1.72 -6.83
C TRP A 29 -12.20 -2.32 -6.70
N VAL A 30 -12.00 -3.52 -7.23
CA VAL A 30 -10.71 -4.23 -7.23
C VAL A 30 -9.66 -3.51 -8.07
N ILE A 31 -10.05 -2.86 -9.17
CA ILE A 31 -9.14 -2.03 -9.97
C ILE A 31 -8.68 -0.82 -9.15
N TYR A 32 -9.56 -0.19 -8.38
CA TYR A 32 -9.18 0.93 -7.52
C TYR A 32 -8.27 0.50 -6.37
N LEU A 33 -8.55 -0.65 -5.74
CA LEU A 33 -7.67 -1.23 -4.71
C LEU A 33 -6.27 -1.54 -5.26
N ASP A 34 -6.20 -2.15 -6.45
CA ASP A 34 -4.92 -2.46 -7.09
C ASP A 34 -4.11 -1.20 -7.43
N LYS A 35 -4.77 -0.18 -7.99
CA LYS A 35 -4.12 1.12 -8.24
C LYS A 35 -3.60 1.72 -6.95
N PHE A 36 -4.36 1.60 -5.86
CA PHE A 36 -3.95 2.08 -4.54
C PHE A 36 -2.70 1.35 -4.01
N PHE A 37 -2.66 0.01 -4.09
CA PHE A 37 -1.48 -0.76 -3.71
C PHE A 37 -0.27 -0.44 -4.58
N LYS A 38 -0.44 -0.39 -5.91
CA LYS A 38 0.64 -0.02 -6.85
C LYS A 38 1.18 1.37 -6.58
N PHE A 39 0.34 2.32 -6.18
CA PHE A 39 0.80 3.65 -5.78
C PHE A 39 1.68 3.61 -4.53
N ILE A 40 1.24 2.94 -3.46
CA ILE A 40 2.02 2.84 -2.21
C ILE A 40 3.36 2.13 -2.44
N VAL A 41 3.32 1.00 -3.15
CA VAL A 41 4.49 0.18 -3.45
C VAL A 41 5.44 0.95 -4.37
N GLY A 42 4.92 1.58 -5.43
CA GLY A 42 5.70 2.39 -6.36
C GLY A 42 6.43 3.55 -5.68
N ARG A 43 5.82 4.19 -4.67
CA ARG A 43 6.50 5.22 -3.87
C ARG A 43 7.68 4.67 -3.08
N ARG A 44 7.57 3.45 -2.55
CA ARG A 44 8.68 2.80 -1.83
C ARG A 44 9.79 2.41 -2.79
N ILE A 45 9.44 1.79 -3.92
CA ILE A 45 10.38 1.42 -4.98
C ILE A 45 11.16 2.66 -5.41
N LYS A 46 10.46 3.74 -5.79
CA LYS A 46 11.09 4.98 -6.23
C LYS A 46 12.06 5.55 -5.19
N ARG A 47 11.69 5.55 -3.90
CA ARG A 47 12.55 6.05 -2.83
C ARG A 47 13.81 5.19 -2.67
N VAL A 48 13.69 3.87 -2.78
CA VAL A 48 14.82 2.94 -2.72
C VAL A 48 15.71 3.12 -3.94
N GLU A 49 15.15 3.20 -5.15
CA GLU A 49 15.89 3.45 -6.39
C GLU A 49 16.64 4.80 -6.36
N GLU A 50 16.00 5.87 -5.88
CA GLU A 50 16.64 7.18 -5.72
C GLU A 50 17.78 7.15 -4.71
N TRP A 51 17.57 6.49 -3.57
CA TRP A 51 18.63 6.27 -2.57
C TRP A 51 19.78 5.47 -3.17
N PHE A 52 19.47 4.39 -3.87
CA PHE A 52 20.45 3.51 -4.49
C PHE A 52 21.29 4.25 -5.54
N LYS A 53 20.64 4.98 -6.44
CA LYS A 53 21.28 5.80 -7.47
C LYS A 53 22.21 6.86 -6.87
N LYS A 54 21.80 7.54 -5.80
CA LYS A 54 22.62 8.55 -5.13
C LYS A 54 23.89 7.98 -4.53
N ASN A 55 23.79 6.80 -3.90
CA ASN A 55 24.96 6.15 -3.30
C ASN A 55 25.92 5.57 -4.35
N LEU A 56 25.41 5.30 -5.56
CA LEU A 56 26.21 4.79 -6.66
C LEU A 56 26.82 5.86 -7.57
N ILE A 57 26.43 7.13 -7.45
CA ILE A 57 26.82 8.19 -8.39
C ILE A 57 28.34 8.40 -8.51
N ARG A 58 29.09 8.02 -7.47
CA ARG A 58 30.55 8.15 -7.38
C ARG A 58 31.32 6.98 -8.02
N PHE A 59 30.63 5.91 -8.41
CA PHE A 59 31.23 4.71 -8.95
C PHE A 59 30.85 4.53 -10.44
N SER A 60 31.72 3.89 -11.22
CA SER A 60 31.43 3.62 -12.64
C SER A 60 30.32 2.59 -12.80
N ILE A 61 29.29 2.89 -13.60
CA ILE A 61 28.13 2.00 -13.85
C ILE A 61 28.57 0.65 -14.42
N GLU A 62 29.73 0.58 -15.08
CA GLU A 62 30.30 -0.63 -15.66
C GLU A 62 31.05 -1.51 -14.64
N HIS A 63 31.17 -1.06 -13.38
CA HIS A 63 31.83 -1.86 -12.35
C HIS A 63 30.96 -3.08 -11.98
N ASN A 64 31.55 -4.28 -12.04
CA ASN A 64 30.83 -5.53 -11.81
C ASN A 64 30.04 -5.56 -10.49
N GLU A 65 30.58 -5.01 -9.42
CA GLU A 65 29.88 -4.94 -8.12
C GLU A 65 28.60 -4.09 -8.19
N ILE A 66 28.61 -3.01 -8.99
CA ILE A 66 27.41 -2.20 -9.21
C ILE A 66 26.36 -2.97 -10.00
N ILE A 67 26.79 -3.67 -11.05
CA ILE A 67 25.91 -4.50 -11.86
C ILE A 67 25.23 -5.56 -10.98
N ILE A 68 26.02 -6.32 -10.19
CA ILE A 68 25.51 -7.33 -9.25
C ILE A 68 24.52 -6.72 -8.26
N THR A 69 24.84 -5.56 -7.69
CA THR A 69 23.99 -4.92 -6.69
C THR A 69 22.69 -4.39 -7.32
N ASN A 70 22.73 -3.84 -8.54
CA ASN A 70 21.54 -3.46 -9.31
C ASN A 70 20.64 -4.67 -9.58
N SER A 71 21.21 -5.78 -10.06
CA SER A 71 20.48 -7.03 -10.30
C SER A 71 19.82 -7.56 -9.02
N ALA A 72 20.49 -7.43 -7.87
CA ALA A 72 19.92 -7.78 -6.57
C ALA A 72 18.75 -6.86 -6.18
N LEU A 73 18.88 -5.54 -6.38
CA LEU A 73 17.79 -4.58 -6.14
C LEU A 73 16.57 -4.89 -7.02
N GLU A 74 16.77 -5.13 -8.31
CA GLU A 74 15.68 -5.48 -9.23
C GLU A 74 14.93 -6.75 -8.78
N ARG A 75 15.66 -7.76 -8.29
CA ARG A 75 15.07 -8.99 -7.77
C ARG A 75 14.17 -8.71 -6.57
N GLU A 76 14.61 -7.89 -5.63
CA GLU A 76 13.80 -7.52 -4.46
C GLU A 76 12.60 -6.63 -4.82
N ILE A 77 12.75 -5.72 -5.79
CA ILE A 77 11.63 -4.94 -6.32
C ILE A 77 10.57 -5.85 -6.95
N ASN A 78 10.99 -6.83 -7.76
CA ASN A 78 10.07 -7.79 -8.37
C ASN A 78 9.35 -8.65 -7.32
N ARG A 79 10.07 -9.07 -6.27
CA ARG A 79 9.49 -9.80 -5.14
C ARG A 79 8.45 -8.97 -4.40
N LEU A 80 8.75 -7.70 -4.14
CA LEU A 80 7.84 -6.76 -3.51
C LEU A 80 6.57 -6.56 -4.37
N ASN A 81 6.72 -6.31 -5.67
CA ASN A 81 5.57 -6.16 -6.58
C ASN A 81 4.70 -7.40 -6.59
N SER A 82 5.31 -8.59 -6.66
CA SER A 82 4.59 -9.86 -6.65
C SER A 82 3.82 -10.08 -5.34
N PHE A 83 4.42 -9.73 -4.20
CA PHE A 83 3.80 -9.84 -2.88
C PHE A 83 2.56 -8.96 -2.72
N TRP A 84 2.55 -7.77 -3.34
CA TRP A 84 1.43 -6.81 -3.23
C TRP A 84 0.37 -6.94 -4.33
N ASN A 85 0.56 -7.84 -5.29
CA ASN A 85 -0.48 -8.17 -6.26
C ASN A 85 -1.58 -8.99 -5.58
N ILE A 86 -2.84 -8.67 -5.88
CA ILE A 86 -4.01 -9.41 -5.43
C ILE A 86 -4.43 -10.46 -6.46
N CYS A 87 -5.00 -11.59 -5.99
CA CYS A 87 -5.35 -12.74 -6.82
C CYS A 87 -6.45 -12.47 -7.85
N ARG A 88 -7.56 -11.84 -7.45
CA ARG A 88 -8.73 -11.49 -8.29
C ARG A 88 -9.50 -12.64 -8.92
N LEU A 89 -9.12 -13.90 -8.72
CA LEU A 89 -9.94 -15.04 -9.12
C LEU A 89 -11.26 -15.08 -8.34
N SER A 90 -12.29 -15.71 -8.89
CA SER A 90 -13.61 -15.71 -8.24
C SER A 90 -13.60 -16.48 -6.93
N CYS A 91 -14.08 -15.84 -5.86
CA CYS A 91 -14.28 -16.47 -4.57
C CYS A 91 -15.25 -17.65 -4.68
N VAL A 92 -14.86 -18.78 -4.09
CA VAL A 92 -15.62 -20.03 -4.15
C VAL A 92 -17.02 -19.92 -3.53
N LYS A 93 -17.20 -19.03 -2.52
CA LYS A 93 -18.46 -18.91 -1.77
C LYS A 93 -19.44 -17.90 -2.36
N CYS A 94 -18.95 -16.86 -3.04
CA CYS A 94 -19.82 -15.76 -3.46
C CYS A 94 -19.48 -15.11 -4.79
N GLY A 95 -18.46 -15.57 -5.53
CA GLY A 95 -18.11 -15.04 -6.85
C GLY A 95 -17.41 -13.68 -6.87
N LEU A 96 -17.37 -12.95 -5.74
CA LEU A 96 -16.56 -11.73 -5.61
C LEU A 96 -15.08 -12.04 -5.84
N SER A 97 -14.30 -11.04 -6.25
CA SER A 97 -12.87 -11.19 -6.48
C SER A 97 -12.12 -11.56 -5.20
N CYS A 98 -11.21 -12.54 -5.31
CA CYS A 98 -10.32 -12.97 -4.25
C CYS A 98 -9.34 -11.85 -3.89
N LEU A 99 -9.23 -11.55 -2.59
CA LEU A 99 -8.37 -10.49 -2.06
C LEU A 99 -7.06 -11.01 -1.45
N LYS A 100 -6.84 -12.32 -1.47
CA LYS A 100 -5.56 -12.91 -1.08
C LYS A 100 -4.45 -12.48 -2.04
N THR A 101 -3.21 -12.62 -1.58
CA THR A 101 -2.01 -12.38 -2.41
C THR A 101 -2.08 -13.21 -3.68
N SER A 102 -1.65 -12.63 -4.80
CA SER A 102 -1.57 -13.33 -6.07
C SER A 102 -0.83 -14.66 -5.91
N ARG A 103 -1.35 -15.70 -6.56
CA ARG A 103 -0.78 -17.05 -6.54
C ARG A 103 -0.75 -17.74 -5.18
N HIS A 104 -1.56 -17.30 -4.23
CA HIS A 104 -1.77 -18.05 -2.99
C HIS A 104 -2.18 -19.51 -3.27
N ASP A 105 -2.83 -19.74 -4.41
CA ASP A 105 -3.36 -21.04 -4.82
C ASP A 105 -2.30 -22.03 -5.33
N ASP A 106 -1.04 -21.62 -5.48
CA ASP A 106 0.07 -22.54 -5.71
C ASP A 106 0.53 -23.22 -4.42
N ASN A 107 0.19 -22.66 -3.25
CA ASN A 107 0.36 -23.36 -1.98
C ASN A 107 -0.83 -24.31 -1.77
N PRO A 108 -0.62 -25.63 -1.66
CA PRO A 108 -1.71 -26.59 -1.47
C PRO A 108 -2.56 -26.31 -0.21
N GLN A 109 -1.96 -25.68 0.82
CA GLN A 109 -2.67 -25.33 2.05
C GLN A 109 -3.56 -24.08 1.91
N ASP A 110 -3.41 -23.32 0.82
CA ASP A 110 -4.13 -22.07 0.57
C ASP A 110 -4.77 -22.01 -0.83
N ALA A 111 -5.13 -23.17 -1.40
CA ALA A 111 -5.72 -23.28 -2.75
C ALA A 111 -7.08 -22.55 -2.92
N SER A 112 -7.83 -22.35 -1.84
CA SER A 112 -9.21 -21.85 -1.90
C SER A 112 -9.29 -20.33 -2.04
N HIS A 113 -10.07 -19.86 -3.02
CA HIS A 113 -10.29 -18.44 -3.29
C HIS A 113 -11.31 -17.82 -2.34
N ASP A 114 -10.88 -16.82 -1.58
CA ASP A 114 -11.71 -16.14 -0.57
C ASP A 114 -11.66 -14.62 -0.76
N CYS A 115 -12.83 -14.00 -0.84
CA CYS A 115 -12.93 -12.54 -0.98
C CYS A 115 -12.67 -11.80 0.33
N GLN A 116 -12.47 -12.49 1.45
CA GLN A 116 -12.21 -11.93 2.78
C GLN A 116 -13.31 -10.99 3.29
N THR A 117 -14.56 -11.29 2.93
CA THR A 117 -15.77 -10.63 3.46
C THR A 117 -16.68 -11.66 4.13
N ASN A 118 -17.88 -11.24 4.54
CA ASN A 118 -18.92 -12.15 5.02
C ASN A 118 -19.63 -12.93 3.90
N HIS A 119 -19.21 -12.79 2.64
CA HIS A 119 -19.76 -13.45 1.45
C HIS A 119 -21.23 -13.13 1.13
N ASN A 120 -21.89 -12.26 1.90
CA ASN A 120 -23.31 -11.95 1.76
C ASN A 120 -23.54 -10.68 0.95
N CYS A 121 -24.64 -10.67 0.20
CA CYS A 121 -25.11 -9.47 -0.47
C CYS A 121 -25.44 -8.38 0.55
N LYS A 122 -25.09 -7.14 0.23
CA LYS A 122 -25.33 -5.97 1.08
C LYS A 122 -26.44 -5.07 0.54
N HIS A 123 -27.06 -5.45 -0.58
CA HIS A 123 -28.11 -4.66 -1.20
C HIS A 123 -29.47 -4.94 -0.55
N GLU A 124 -30.29 -3.90 -0.47
CA GLU A 124 -31.68 -3.97 -0.04
C GLU A 124 -32.53 -4.80 -1.00
N CYS A 125 -33.62 -5.40 -0.49
CA CYS A 125 -34.65 -6.03 -1.31
C CYS A 125 -35.21 -5.02 -2.33
N GLU A 126 -35.33 -5.44 -3.59
CA GLU A 126 -35.90 -4.61 -4.66
C GLU A 126 -37.43 -4.49 -4.58
N PHE A 127 -38.09 -5.36 -3.81
CA PHE A 127 -39.55 -5.42 -3.68
C PHE A 127 -40.03 -4.52 -2.54
N LYS A 128 -39.68 -3.23 -2.61
CA LYS A 128 -39.95 -2.25 -1.53
C LYS A 128 -41.45 -2.12 -1.22
N GLU A 129 -42.29 -2.25 -2.25
CA GLU A 129 -43.76 -2.18 -2.14
C GLU A 129 -44.37 -3.30 -1.27
N ASP A 130 -43.67 -4.42 -1.12
CA ASP A 130 -44.12 -5.57 -0.34
C ASP A 130 -43.75 -5.46 1.15
N HIS A 131 -43.06 -4.39 1.56
CA HIS A 131 -42.57 -4.14 2.92
C HIS A 131 -43.29 -2.94 3.55
N PHE A 132 -44.52 -3.15 4.01
CA PHE A 132 -45.43 -2.10 4.53
C PHE A 132 -45.01 -1.48 5.86
N ASP A 133 -44.08 -2.09 6.60
CA ASP A 133 -43.54 -1.57 7.85
C ASP A 133 -42.46 -0.49 7.64
N GLY A 134 -42.09 -0.22 6.38
CA GLY A 134 -41.05 0.73 6.00
C GLY A 134 -39.62 0.22 6.26
N ILE A 135 -39.46 -1.03 6.71
CA ILE A 135 -38.17 -1.66 6.95
C ILE A 135 -37.86 -2.57 5.77
N ILE A 136 -36.93 -2.16 4.91
CA ILE A 136 -36.54 -2.96 3.75
C ILE A 136 -35.43 -3.94 4.17
N PRO A 137 -35.67 -5.26 4.16
CA PRO A 137 -34.67 -6.25 4.51
C PRO A 137 -33.52 -6.31 3.49
N ILE A 138 -32.34 -6.74 3.96
CA ILE A 138 -31.18 -7.00 3.11
C ILE A 138 -31.36 -8.32 2.35
N CYS A 139 -30.79 -8.38 1.15
CA CYS A 139 -30.77 -9.59 0.32
C CYS A 139 -30.07 -10.77 1.02
N GLU A 140 -30.66 -11.97 0.93
CA GLU A 140 -30.12 -13.20 1.55
C GLU A 140 -29.28 -14.08 0.61
N HIS A 141 -28.94 -13.54 -0.56
CA HIS A 141 -28.05 -14.18 -1.52
C HIS A 141 -26.58 -13.82 -1.25
N PHE A 142 -25.67 -14.57 -1.84
CA PHE A 142 -24.24 -14.31 -1.77
C PHE A 142 -23.86 -13.05 -2.55
N ALA A 143 -22.77 -12.41 -2.18
CA ALA A 143 -22.49 -11.02 -2.57
C ALA A 143 -22.45 -10.70 -4.07
N ALA A 144 -21.88 -11.57 -4.92
CA ALA A 144 -21.83 -11.35 -6.38
C ALA A 144 -22.92 -12.11 -7.14
N HIS A 145 -24.08 -12.33 -6.52
CA HIS A 145 -25.19 -12.96 -7.21
C HIS A 145 -25.70 -12.09 -8.37
N GLN A 146 -26.24 -12.75 -9.39
CA GLN A 146 -26.91 -12.11 -10.52
C GLN A 146 -28.42 -12.01 -10.27
N GLY A 147 -29.08 -11.15 -11.03
CA GLY A 147 -30.52 -10.88 -10.95
C GLY A 147 -30.93 -10.04 -9.75
N LYS A 148 -32.25 -9.93 -9.54
CA LYS A 148 -32.84 -9.03 -8.55
C LYS A 148 -32.48 -9.40 -7.11
N HIS A 149 -32.31 -8.39 -6.26
CA HIS A 149 -32.11 -8.56 -4.82
C HIS A 149 -33.44 -8.90 -4.12
N LYS A 150 -33.49 -10.05 -3.44
CA LYS A 150 -34.69 -10.60 -2.77
C LYS A 150 -34.39 -10.96 -1.32
N CYS A 151 -35.36 -10.71 -0.43
CA CYS A 151 -35.31 -11.16 0.97
C CYS A 151 -36.00 -12.53 1.18
N SER A 152 -35.94 -13.07 2.40
CA SER A 152 -36.53 -14.37 2.79
C SER A 152 -38.06 -14.44 2.69
N PHE A 153 -38.76 -13.32 2.67
CA PHE A 153 -40.22 -13.29 2.68
C PHE A 153 -40.78 -13.65 1.29
N SER A 154 -40.83 -14.95 0.98
CA SER A 154 -41.66 -15.60 -0.05
C SER A 154 -41.64 -15.03 -1.49
N HIS A 155 -40.64 -14.23 -1.89
CA HIS A 155 -40.53 -13.73 -3.27
C HIS A 155 -39.94 -14.76 -4.26
N ALA A 156 -39.59 -15.95 -3.80
CA ALA A 156 -38.94 -16.99 -4.61
C ALA A 156 -39.63 -18.35 -4.43
N CYS A 157 -39.71 -19.10 -5.52
CA CYS A 157 -40.23 -20.45 -5.57
C CYS A 157 -39.43 -21.41 -4.69
N ASN A 158 -38.10 -21.27 -4.64
CA ASN A 158 -37.20 -22.10 -3.84
C ASN A 158 -37.18 -23.62 -4.17
N ALA A 159 -37.88 -24.08 -5.20
CA ALA A 159 -37.71 -25.45 -5.71
C ALA A 159 -36.28 -25.67 -6.26
N PRO A 160 -35.75 -26.91 -6.31
CA PRO A 160 -34.42 -27.16 -6.86
C PRO A 160 -34.25 -26.64 -8.29
N CYS A 161 -33.15 -25.92 -8.53
CA CYS A 161 -32.78 -25.44 -9.86
C CYS A 161 -32.36 -26.63 -10.76
N ILE A 162 -32.69 -26.56 -12.05
CA ILE A 162 -32.25 -27.56 -13.04
C ILE A 162 -30.72 -27.71 -13.13
N HIS A 163 -29.96 -26.67 -12.77
CA HIS A 163 -28.49 -26.69 -12.71
C HIS A 163 -27.95 -26.84 -11.28
N ALA A 164 -28.75 -27.34 -10.34
CA ALA A 164 -28.31 -27.55 -8.96
C ALA A 164 -27.00 -28.37 -8.92
N GLY A 165 -26.05 -27.93 -8.09
CA GLY A 165 -24.72 -28.54 -8.00
C GLY A 165 -23.70 -28.03 -9.02
N LYS A 166 -24.10 -27.29 -10.06
CA LYS A 166 -23.16 -26.62 -10.97
C LYS A 166 -22.61 -25.35 -10.34
N LYS A 167 -21.37 -25.01 -10.69
CA LYS A 167 -20.71 -23.79 -10.20
C LYS A 167 -21.49 -22.56 -10.68
N ASN A 168 -21.57 -21.55 -9.81
CA ASN A 168 -22.42 -20.36 -9.97
C ASN A 168 -23.93 -20.62 -9.84
N CYS A 169 -24.38 -21.85 -9.52
CA CYS A 169 -25.79 -22.15 -9.24
C CYS A 169 -26.16 -21.82 -7.78
N GLN A 170 -26.12 -20.53 -7.43
CA GLN A 170 -26.57 -19.95 -6.16
C GLN A 170 -26.63 -20.88 -4.92
N LYS A 171 -27.82 -21.14 -4.39
CA LYS A 171 -28.14 -22.15 -3.37
C LYS A 171 -28.64 -23.47 -4.00
N GLY A 172 -28.57 -23.60 -5.33
CA GLY A 172 -29.24 -24.67 -6.08
C GLY A 172 -30.77 -24.55 -6.09
N LEU A 173 -31.33 -23.35 -5.85
CA LEU A 173 -32.76 -23.09 -5.75
C LEU A 173 -33.27 -22.15 -6.85
N CYS A 174 -34.54 -22.28 -7.20
CA CYS A 174 -35.25 -21.48 -8.18
C CYS A 174 -35.42 -20.04 -7.67
N ALA A 175 -35.08 -19.06 -8.50
CA ALA A 175 -35.19 -17.64 -8.17
C ALA A 175 -36.44 -16.97 -8.77
N LYS A 176 -37.22 -17.71 -9.57
CA LYS A 176 -38.52 -17.27 -10.09
C LYS A 176 -39.52 -17.09 -8.96
N ASP A 177 -40.59 -16.35 -9.24
CA ASP A 177 -41.61 -16.03 -8.25
C ASP A 177 -42.40 -17.28 -7.84
N ILE A 178 -42.97 -17.25 -6.64
CA ILE A 178 -43.74 -18.37 -6.11
C ILE A 178 -44.93 -18.71 -7.03
N GLY A 179 -45.15 -20.00 -7.29
CA GLY A 179 -46.25 -20.46 -8.14
C GLY A 179 -46.02 -20.30 -9.65
N HIS A 180 -44.81 -19.95 -10.08
CA HIS A 180 -44.48 -19.81 -11.52
C HIS A 180 -44.74 -21.08 -12.33
N GLU A 181 -44.65 -22.24 -11.68
CA GLU A 181 -44.90 -23.56 -12.27
C GLU A 181 -46.34 -23.74 -12.79
N ASN A 182 -47.29 -22.93 -12.31
CA ASN A 182 -48.69 -22.96 -12.75
C ASN A 182 -48.92 -22.16 -14.05
N ILE A 183 -47.91 -21.43 -14.53
CA ILE A 183 -47.98 -20.63 -15.76
C ILE A 183 -47.43 -21.48 -16.91
N LYS A 184 -48.27 -21.76 -17.92
CA LYS A 184 -47.90 -22.57 -19.08
C LYS A 184 -46.66 -22.02 -19.78
N GLY A 185 -45.63 -22.84 -19.96
CA GLY A 185 -44.33 -22.47 -20.53
C GLY A 185 -43.31 -21.93 -19.52
N ASN A 186 -43.66 -21.91 -18.23
CA ASN A 186 -42.79 -21.44 -17.14
C ASN A 186 -42.53 -22.53 -16.09
N GLU A 187 -42.70 -23.80 -16.42
CA GLU A 187 -42.61 -24.93 -15.49
C GLU A 187 -41.17 -25.21 -15.02
N THR A 188 -40.17 -24.78 -15.79
CA THR A 188 -38.76 -25.05 -15.49
C THR A 188 -38.23 -24.22 -14.32
N HIS A 189 -37.68 -24.86 -13.30
CA HIS A 189 -37.07 -24.17 -12.16
C HIS A 189 -35.65 -23.69 -12.50
N LYS A 190 -35.44 -22.38 -12.54
CA LYS A 190 -34.16 -21.74 -12.89
C LYS A 190 -33.77 -20.71 -11.83
N CYS A 191 -32.49 -20.65 -11.48
CA CYS A 191 -31.93 -19.59 -10.64
C CYS A 191 -31.65 -18.32 -11.47
N ASN A 192 -31.27 -17.23 -10.81
CA ASN A 192 -30.96 -15.96 -11.49
C ASN A 192 -29.58 -15.92 -12.16
N SER A 193 -28.80 -17.00 -12.10
CA SER A 193 -27.50 -17.06 -12.75
C SER A 193 -27.66 -17.23 -14.26
N ASN A 194 -27.07 -16.32 -15.01
CA ASN A 194 -27.07 -16.33 -16.47
C ASN A 194 -26.14 -17.41 -17.06
N MET A 195 -25.16 -17.85 -16.27
CA MET A 195 -24.15 -18.81 -16.70
C MET A 195 -23.79 -19.77 -15.57
N HIS A 196 -23.75 -21.06 -15.90
CA HIS A 196 -23.29 -22.13 -15.03
C HIS A 196 -21.99 -22.70 -15.60
N TYR A 197 -21.02 -22.99 -14.73
CA TYR A 197 -19.71 -23.44 -15.18
C TYR A 197 -19.52 -24.93 -14.96
N CYS A 198 -18.66 -25.52 -15.79
CA CYS A 198 -18.27 -26.92 -15.78
C CYS A 198 -17.85 -27.40 -14.39
N GLY A 199 -16.89 -26.73 -13.75
CA GLY A 199 -16.43 -27.04 -12.39
C GLY A 199 -15.42 -28.19 -12.28
N GLU A 200 -15.12 -28.92 -13.36
CA GLU A 200 -14.08 -29.96 -13.37
C GLU A 200 -12.67 -29.37 -13.18
N PRO A 201 -11.67 -30.16 -12.73
CA PRO A 201 -10.29 -29.69 -12.56
C PRO A 201 -9.69 -29.10 -13.84
N CYS A 202 -8.85 -28.06 -13.71
CA CYS A 202 -8.13 -27.46 -14.82
C CYS A 202 -7.22 -28.49 -15.52
N SER A 203 -7.18 -28.47 -16.86
CA SER A 203 -6.36 -29.42 -17.63
C SER A 203 -4.85 -29.14 -17.58
N LEU A 204 -4.40 -28.05 -16.97
CA LEU A 204 -2.97 -27.73 -16.90
C LEU A 204 -2.26 -28.58 -15.85
N ASN A 205 -1.61 -29.65 -16.30
CA ASN A 205 -0.74 -30.53 -15.53
C ASN A 205 0.48 -30.89 -16.38
N VAL A 206 1.67 -30.41 -16.00
CA VAL A 206 2.89 -30.49 -16.82
C VAL A 206 4.14 -30.69 -15.98
N GLU A 207 5.02 -31.57 -16.46
CA GLU A 207 6.36 -31.72 -15.88
C GLU A 207 7.22 -30.51 -16.23
N THR A 208 7.81 -29.87 -15.21
CA THR A 208 8.76 -28.77 -15.39
C THR A 208 10.17 -29.23 -15.03
N ALA A 209 11.18 -28.44 -15.40
CA ALA A 209 12.58 -28.72 -15.08
C ALA A 209 12.89 -28.85 -13.56
N LYS A 210 11.98 -28.39 -12.69
CA LYS A 210 12.16 -28.45 -11.22
C LYS A 210 11.20 -29.43 -10.53
N ASP A 211 9.96 -29.56 -11.02
CA ASP A 211 8.91 -30.43 -10.44
C ASP A 211 7.70 -30.57 -11.39
N ASN A 212 6.75 -31.44 -11.09
CA ASN A 212 5.45 -31.47 -11.75
C ASN A 212 4.56 -30.31 -11.28
N TYR A 213 4.02 -29.53 -12.22
CA TYR A 213 3.09 -28.45 -11.93
C TYR A 213 1.66 -28.86 -12.27
N GLU A 214 0.76 -28.77 -11.29
CA GLU A 214 -0.68 -29.04 -11.47
C GLU A 214 -1.52 -27.84 -11.02
N CYS A 215 -2.31 -27.28 -11.93
CA CYS A 215 -3.19 -26.16 -11.63
C CYS A 215 -4.38 -26.62 -10.77
N LYS A 216 -4.52 -26.05 -9.57
CA LYS A 216 -5.58 -26.40 -8.61
C LYS A 216 -6.91 -25.67 -8.80
N ASN A 217 -7.04 -24.93 -9.89
CA ASN A 217 -8.27 -24.23 -10.21
C ASN A 217 -9.25 -25.13 -10.96
N GLU A 218 -10.51 -24.70 -10.98
CA GLU A 218 -11.59 -25.40 -11.67
C GLU A 218 -11.94 -24.73 -12.99
N CYS A 219 -12.56 -25.51 -13.88
CA CYS A 219 -13.02 -25.09 -15.18
C CYS A 219 -14.13 -24.05 -15.08
N MET A 220 -13.97 -22.97 -15.85
CA MET A 220 -14.88 -21.83 -15.96
C MET A 220 -15.55 -21.76 -17.34
N VAL A 221 -15.47 -22.84 -18.13
CA VAL A 221 -16.21 -22.99 -19.38
C VAL A 221 -17.69 -23.28 -19.04
N PRO A 222 -18.65 -22.65 -19.74
CA PRO A 222 -20.08 -22.96 -19.63
C PRO A 222 -20.37 -24.47 -19.65
N CYS A 223 -21.16 -24.97 -18.71
CA CYS A 223 -21.43 -26.42 -18.59
C CYS A 223 -22.24 -27.02 -19.75
N GLU A 224 -22.89 -26.16 -20.55
CA GLU A 224 -23.65 -26.55 -21.72
C GLU A 224 -22.77 -26.75 -22.98
N MET A 225 -21.51 -26.31 -22.94
CA MET A 225 -20.56 -26.50 -24.04
C MET A 225 -19.67 -27.71 -23.76
N GLU A 226 -19.65 -28.66 -24.69
CA GLU A 226 -18.70 -29.77 -24.69
C GLU A 226 -17.27 -29.25 -24.93
N HIS A 227 -16.31 -29.75 -24.15
CA HIS A 227 -14.89 -29.39 -24.26
C HIS A 227 -14.00 -30.44 -23.60
N ASP A 228 -12.88 -30.76 -24.24
CA ASP A 228 -11.88 -31.72 -23.72
C ASP A 228 -10.80 -31.05 -22.86
N VAL A 229 -10.58 -29.74 -23.06
CA VAL A 229 -9.61 -28.94 -22.31
C VAL A 229 -10.35 -28.01 -21.35
N HIS A 230 -10.25 -28.31 -20.06
CA HIS A 230 -10.85 -27.57 -18.97
C HIS A 230 -10.06 -26.29 -18.66
N LYS A 231 -10.67 -25.14 -19.01
CA LYS A 231 -10.04 -23.82 -18.89
C LYS A 231 -10.44 -23.11 -17.61
N CYS A 232 -9.48 -22.79 -16.75
CA CYS A 232 -9.71 -21.99 -15.55
C CYS A 232 -9.63 -20.48 -15.85
N GLN A 233 -9.84 -19.64 -14.83
CA GLN A 233 -9.80 -18.18 -14.94
C GLN A 233 -8.39 -17.57 -15.09
N LYS A 234 -7.32 -18.33 -14.82
CA LYS A 234 -5.95 -17.83 -15.02
C LYS A 234 -5.68 -17.63 -16.51
N ASP A 235 -5.09 -16.49 -16.85
CA ASP A 235 -4.72 -16.11 -18.21
C ASP A 235 -3.21 -16.19 -18.45
N VAL A 236 -2.39 -16.09 -17.40
CA VAL A 236 -0.92 -16.16 -17.50
C VAL A 236 -0.36 -17.55 -17.22
N CYS A 237 0.80 -17.84 -17.81
CA CYS A 237 1.57 -19.03 -17.51
C CYS A 237 2.06 -19.02 -16.04
N PRO A 238 1.83 -20.10 -15.27
CA PRO A 238 2.27 -20.17 -13.88
C PRO A 238 3.72 -20.66 -13.72
N ILE A 239 4.38 -21.07 -14.79
CA ILE A 239 5.70 -21.69 -14.74
C ILE A 239 6.78 -20.61 -14.57
N THR A 240 7.70 -20.87 -13.62
CA THR A 240 8.84 -19.98 -13.35
C THR A 240 9.88 -20.06 -14.45
N CYS A 241 10.62 -18.96 -14.64
CA CYS A 241 11.79 -18.94 -15.51
C CYS A 241 12.77 -20.08 -15.17
N PRO A 242 13.25 -20.85 -16.15
CA PRO A 242 14.17 -21.96 -15.90
C PRO A 242 15.58 -21.51 -15.51
N ILE A 243 15.93 -20.22 -15.70
CA ILE A 243 17.26 -19.69 -15.37
C ILE A 243 17.53 -19.81 -13.87
N LYS A 244 18.73 -20.31 -13.52
CA LYS A 244 19.18 -20.47 -12.13
C LYS A 244 19.14 -19.12 -11.41
N ASN A 245 18.63 -19.12 -10.18
CA ASN A 245 18.43 -17.92 -9.35
C ASN A 245 17.43 -16.87 -9.90
N CYS A 246 16.75 -17.15 -11.02
CA CYS A 246 15.62 -16.34 -11.46
C CYS A 246 14.32 -16.79 -10.79
N GLN A 247 13.62 -15.83 -10.18
CA GLN A 247 12.32 -16.04 -9.53
C GLN A 247 11.16 -15.41 -10.33
N ARG A 248 11.46 -14.86 -11.53
CA ARG A 248 10.46 -14.28 -12.42
C ARG A 248 9.64 -15.38 -13.10
N GLN A 249 8.45 -15.02 -13.53
CA GLN A 249 7.53 -15.92 -14.24
C GLN A 249 7.74 -15.87 -15.73
N CYS A 250 7.28 -16.91 -16.42
CA CYS A 250 7.15 -16.86 -17.87
C CYS A 250 6.32 -15.63 -18.29
N ASP A 251 6.80 -14.90 -19.30
CA ASP A 251 6.11 -13.70 -19.83
C ASP A 251 4.91 -14.05 -20.73
N ASN A 252 4.68 -15.34 -20.98
CA ASN A 252 3.59 -15.79 -21.84
C ASN A 252 2.22 -15.59 -21.16
N LYS A 253 1.33 -14.89 -21.87
CA LYS A 253 -0.05 -14.57 -21.47
C LYS A 253 -1.07 -15.64 -21.88
N ASN A 254 -0.60 -16.86 -22.15
CA ASN A 254 -1.45 -18.02 -22.35
C ASN A 254 -1.17 -19.04 -21.25
N HIS A 255 -2.11 -19.19 -20.31
CA HIS A 255 -2.02 -20.17 -19.22
C HIS A 255 -1.72 -21.60 -19.69
N PHE A 256 -2.21 -21.98 -20.88
CA PHE A 256 -2.10 -23.34 -21.41
C PHE A 256 -0.93 -23.55 -22.38
N HIS A 257 -0.07 -22.55 -22.60
CA HIS A 257 1.04 -22.69 -23.56
C HIS A 257 2.06 -23.77 -23.14
N ALA A 258 2.08 -24.15 -21.86
CA ALA A 258 2.92 -25.24 -21.37
C ALA A 258 2.51 -26.62 -21.91
N LEU A 259 1.30 -26.75 -22.48
CA LEU A 259 0.85 -27.97 -23.15
C LEU A 259 1.40 -28.09 -24.59
N GLU A 260 2.04 -27.05 -25.11
CA GLU A 260 2.65 -27.05 -26.44
C GLU A 260 3.98 -27.83 -26.41
N GLU A 261 4.26 -28.58 -27.48
CA GLU A 261 5.55 -29.27 -27.63
C GLU A 261 6.71 -28.25 -27.65
N ASN A 262 7.71 -28.47 -26.79
CA ASN A 262 8.87 -27.58 -26.64
C ASN A 262 8.56 -26.16 -26.12
N ALA A 263 7.51 -26.01 -25.29
CA ALA A 263 7.20 -24.74 -24.64
C ALA A 263 8.42 -24.16 -23.88
N ILE A 264 8.72 -22.89 -24.12
CA ILE A 264 9.83 -22.17 -23.48
C ILE A 264 9.26 -21.17 -22.46
N HIS A 265 9.78 -21.20 -21.23
CA HIS A 265 9.24 -20.45 -20.09
C HIS A 265 10.09 -19.25 -19.66
N PHE A 266 10.76 -18.56 -20.58
CA PHE A 266 11.57 -17.39 -20.23
C PHE A 266 10.72 -16.20 -19.75
N CYS A 267 11.27 -15.42 -18.83
CA CYS A 267 10.60 -14.25 -18.26
C CYS A 267 10.80 -12.95 -19.05
N GLY A 268 11.42 -13.01 -20.22
CA GLY A 268 11.73 -11.84 -21.06
C GLY A 268 12.77 -10.86 -20.49
N GLY A 269 13.38 -11.18 -19.35
CA GLY A 269 14.41 -10.35 -18.72
C GLY A 269 15.83 -10.77 -19.08
N GLU A 270 16.76 -9.82 -18.97
CA GLU A 270 18.20 -10.11 -19.03
C GLU A 270 18.65 -10.89 -17.80
N HIS A 271 19.65 -11.76 -17.99
CA HIS A 271 20.24 -12.57 -16.92
C HIS A 271 21.75 -12.61 -17.10
N ASP A 272 22.48 -12.60 -15.98
CA ASP A 272 23.93 -12.78 -16.01
C ASP A 272 24.28 -14.21 -16.40
N CYS A 273 25.30 -14.36 -17.26
CA CYS A 273 25.89 -15.67 -17.54
C CYS A 273 26.41 -16.27 -16.23
N GLN A 274 25.96 -17.49 -15.91
CA GLN A 274 26.35 -18.20 -14.69
C GLN A 274 27.53 -19.15 -14.90
N GLU A 275 28.04 -19.26 -16.14
CA GLU A 275 29.21 -20.06 -16.50
C GLU A 275 30.49 -19.21 -16.37
N ASP A 276 31.59 -19.85 -16.02
CA ASP A 276 32.89 -19.19 -15.98
C ASP A 276 33.29 -18.73 -17.39
N CYS A 277 33.75 -17.48 -17.53
CA CYS A 277 34.18 -16.94 -18.81
C CYS A 277 35.48 -17.62 -19.25
N GLU A 278 35.40 -18.50 -20.24
CA GLU A 278 36.57 -19.21 -20.81
C GLU A 278 37.37 -18.36 -21.82
N VAL A 279 37.05 -17.07 -21.98
CA VAL A 279 37.72 -16.17 -22.92
C VAL A 279 38.95 -15.52 -22.26
N ASP A 280 40.13 -15.77 -22.82
CA ASP A 280 41.38 -15.13 -22.41
C ASP A 280 41.26 -13.59 -22.45
N GLY A 281 41.42 -12.95 -21.28
CA GLY A 281 41.57 -11.48 -21.16
C GLY A 281 40.43 -10.71 -20.50
N ILE A 282 39.36 -11.36 -20.02
CA ILE A 282 38.26 -10.70 -19.29
C ILE A 282 38.01 -11.42 -17.96
N CYS A 283 39.05 -11.53 -17.13
CA CYS A 283 38.96 -12.25 -15.86
C CYS A 283 38.65 -11.31 -14.68
N LYS A 284 37.81 -11.81 -13.77
CA LYS A 284 37.41 -11.20 -12.49
C LYS A 284 38.62 -10.92 -11.59
N ILE A 285 38.95 -9.65 -11.37
CA ILE A 285 39.81 -9.24 -10.25
C ILE A 285 38.89 -9.02 -9.04
N VAL A 286 38.84 -10.00 -8.14
CA VAL A 286 38.24 -9.80 -6.81
C VAL A 286 39.29 -9.14 -5.94
N THR A 287 39.25 -7.81 -5.84
CA THR A 287 39.87 -7.11 -4.70
C THR A 287 38.80 -6.99 -3.64
N GLU A 288 38.88 -7.79 -2.57
CA GLU A 288 38.06 -7.52 -1.37
C GLU A 288 38.56 -6.23 -0.72
N PRO A 289 37.76 -5.15 -0.66
CA PRO A 289 38.09 -4.02 0.19
C PRO A 289 37.63 -4.38 1.60
N THR A 290 38.58 -4.82 2.43
CA THR A 290 38.38 -5.17 3.85
C THR A 290 37.71 -4.03 4.66
N ALA A 291 37.79 -2.79 4.16
CA ALA A 291 37.11 -1.63 4.73
C ALA A 291 35.58 -1.65 4.57
N ILE A 292 35.04 -2.18 3.46
CA ILE A 292 33.58 -2.24 3.24
C ILE A 292 32.96 -3.31 4.14
N ILE A 293 33.63 -4.46 4.32
CA ILE A 293 33.17 -5.52 5.23
C ILE A 293 33.09 -4.99 6.68
N GLN A 294 34.04 -4.15 7.09
CA GLN A 294 34.03 -3.55 8.42
C GLN A 294 32.87 -2.55 8.60
N GLU A 295 32.61 -1.69 7.60
CA GLU A 295 31.48 -0.76 7.61
C GLU A 295 30.12 -1.48 7.54
N GLU A 296 30.01 -2.56 6.77
CA GLU A 296 28.80 -3.40 6.68
C GLU A 296 28.53 -4.14 7.99
N ILE A 297 29.56 -4.66 8.65
CA ILE A 297 29.45 -5.28 9.98
C ILE A 297 29.02 -4.23 11.01
N GLU A 298 29.57 -3.01 10.99
CA GLU A 298 29.12 -1.93 11.86
C GLU A 298 27.66 -1.52 11.57
N TYR A 299 27.27 -1.43 10.30
CA TYR A 299 25.91 -1.07 9.89
C TYR A 299 24.88 -2.14 10.31
N GLU A 300 25.16 -3.43 10.09
CA GLU A 300 24.30 -4.53 10.50
C GLU A 300 24.26 -4.70 12.04
N ASN A 301 25.36 -4.44 12.74
CA ASN A 301 25.36 -4.39 14.22
C ASN A 301 24.51 -3.23 14.77
N ILE A 302 24.56 -2.04 14.15
CA ILE A 302 23.70 -0.91 14.50
C ILE A 302 22.23 -1.27 14.25
N LYS A 303 21.91 -1.92 13.13
CA LYS A 303 20.56 -2.32 12.72
C LYS A 303 19.94 -3.33 13.68
N ASN A 304 20.73 -4.31 14.14
CA ASN A 304 20.31 -5.33 15.11
C ASN A 304 20.22 -4.79 16.56
N SER A 305 20.84 -3.63 16.84
CA SER A 305 20.80 -2.97 18.15
C SER A 305 19.76 -1.83 18.24
N ARG A 306 18.95 -1.60 17.20
CA ARG A 306 17.97 -0.50 17.20
C ARG A 306 16.86 -0.73 18.21
N LYS A 307 16.54 0.32 18.97
CA LYS A 307 15.51 0.28 20.01
C LYS A 307 14.17 0.74 19.44
N SER A 308 13.10 0.06 19.82
CA SER A 308 11.73 0.58 19.65
C SER A 308 11.47 1.65 20.69
N THR A 309 10.42 2.44 20.47
CA THR A 309 9.83 3.27 21.54
C THR A 309 9.47 2.34 22.71
N PRO A 310 9.78 2.67 23.98
CA PRO A 310 9.42 1.81 25.11
C PRO A 310 7.92 1.52 25.14
N VAL A 311 7.54 0.28 25.43
CA VAL A 311 6.13 -0.15 25.49
C VAL A 311 5.37 0.76 26.47
N GLY A 312 4.40 1.52 25.96
CA GLY A 312 3.59 2.48 26.73
C GLY A 312 3.97 3.97 26.55
N GLN A 313 5.01 4.30 25.79
CA GLN A 313 5.36 5.67 25.42
C GLN A 313 4.97 5.97 23.97
N MET A 314 4.12 7.00 23.76
CA MET A 314 3.70 7.43 22.42
C MET A 314 4.68 8.41 21.75
N THR A 315 5.58 9.04 22.54
CA THR A 315 6.63 9.95 22.05
C THR A 315 7.92 9.79 22.86
N THR A 316 9.07 10.11 22.26
CA THR A 316 10.37 10.06 22.94
C THR A 316 11.28 11.18 22.43
N ALA A 317 11.84 11.96 23.36
CA ALA A 317 12.90 12.93 23.07
C ALA A 317 14.26 12.21 23.09
N ILE A 318 14.86 12.00 21.92
CA ILE A 318 16.11 11.23 21.79
C ILE A 318 17.37 12.09 21.88
N PHE A 319 17.22 13.41 21.73
CA PHE A 319 18.32 14.38 21.81
C PHE A 319 17.81 15.63 22.54
N GLU A 320 18.10 15.73 23.83
CA GLU A 320 17.56 16.76 24.73
C GLU A 320 18.68 17.61 25.34
N ASN A 321 18.51 18.94 25.34
CA ASN A 321 19.39 19.93 25.97
C ASN A 321 20.91 19.76 25.69
N ARG A 322 21.25 19.37 24.46
CA ARG A 322 22.63 19.19 23.98
C ARG A 322 22.92 20.18 22.86
N ARG A 323 24.18 20.59 22.73
CA ARG A 323 24.62 21.45 21.64
C ARG A 323 24.69 20.65 20.34
N LEU A 324 24.27 21.27 19.23
CA LEU A 324 24.37 20.71 17.88
C LEU A 324 25.75 20.97 17.23
N SER A 325 26.79 21.18 18.04
CA SER A 325 28.15 21.48 17.54
C SER A 325 28.81 20.29 16.84
N HIS A 326 28.37 19.06 17.14
CA HIS A 326 28.82 17.83 16.51
C HIS A 326 27.62 17.12 15.89
N PRO A 327 27.30 17.37 14.60
CA PRO A 327 26.12 16.80 13.96
C PRO A 327 26.16 15.26 13.89
N ASP A 328 27.35 14.66 13.92
CA ASP A 328 27.52 13.20 13.94
C ASP A 328 26.94 12.57 15.21
N GLU A 329 27.01 13.25 16.36
CA GLU A 329 26.40 12.75 17.59
C GLU A 329 24.87 12.69 17.48
N LEU A 330 24.25 13.71 16.87
CA LEU A 330 22.81 13.72 16.61
C LEU A 330 22.44 12.59 15.64
N LEU A 331 23.20 12.43 14.56
CA LEU A 331 22.97 11.38 13.58
C LEU A 331 23.08 9.99 14.22
N GLN A 332 24.11 9.75 15.02
CA GLN A 332 24.30 8.49 15.75
C GLN A 332 23.15 8.20 16.70
N GLU A 333 22.63 9.20 17.43
CA GLU A 333 21.42 9.00 18.26
C GLU A 333 20.19 8.69 17.40
N MET A 334 19.96 9.41 16.30
CA MET A 334 18.84 9.15 15.39
C MET A 334 18.90 7.75 14.78
N MET A 335 20.09 7.25 14.44
CA MET A 335 20.31 5.93 13.83
C MET A 335 20.01 4.75 14.77
N LYS A 336 19.94 4.97 16.09
CA LYS A 336 19.56 3.94 17.08
C LYS A 336 18.07 3.61 17.07
N TYR A 337 17.25 4.43 16.43
CA TYR A 337 15.80 4.25 16.38
C TYR A 337 15.37 3.88 14.96
N PHE A 338 14.23 3.21 14.84
CA PHE A 338 13.59 2.96 13.55
C PHE A 338 12.25 3.69 13.51
N ALA A 339 11.88 4.21 12.34
CA ALA A 339 10.55 4.78 12.16
C ALA A 339 9.47 3.71 12.41
N GLU A 340 8.59 3.97 13.37
CA GLU A 340 7.38 3.20 13.67
C GLU A 340 6.17 3.81 12.96
N GLY A 341 5.09 3.03 12.83
CA GLY A 341 3.88 3.49 12.17
C GLY A 341 2.89 4.13 13.15
N GLY A 342 2.14 5.12 12.68
CA GLY A 342 1.18 5.88 13.49
C GLY A 342 1.74 7.26 13.79
N THR A 343 1.07 8.29 13.30
CA THR A 343 1.52 9.67 13.42
C THR A 343 0.57 10.42 14.33
N ASP A 344 1.05 10.88 15.48
CA ASP A 344 0.29 11.71 16.41
C ASP A 344 0.93 13.09 16.53
N PHE A 345 0.33 14.09 15.86
CA PHE A 345 0.84 15.45 15.93
C PHE A 345 0.65 16.08 17.31
N ALA A 346 -0.40 15.69 18.05
CA ALA A 346 -0.69 16.25 19.37
C ALA A 346 0.40 15.86 20.35
N GLU A 347 0.78 14.59 20.38
CA GLU A 347 1.85 14.11 21.25
C GLU A 347 3.21 14.72 20.86
N GLY A 348 3.50 14.88 19.57
CA GLY A 348 4.72 15.55 19.11
C GLY A 348 4.81 17.01 19.58
N ILE A 349 3.70 17.75 19.49
CA ILE A 349 3.62 19.15 19.96
C ILE A 349 3.66 19.24 21.49
N LYS A 350 3.01 18.31 22.23
CA LYS A 350 3.12 18.23 23.69
C LYS A 350 4.56 17.96 24.13
N CYS A 351 5.26 17.07 23.45
CA CYS A 351 6.67 16.80 23.72
C CYS A 351 7.52 18.06 23.54
N ALA A 352 7.35 18.78 22.43
CA ALA A 352 8.03 20.06 22.20
C ALA A 352 7.69 21.12 23.28
N SER A 353 6.41 21.23 23.66
CA SER A 353 5.93 22.12 24.73
C SER A 353 6.60 21.81 26.07
N ASN A 354 6.70 20.54 26.43
CA ASN A 354 7.36 20.11 27.66
C ASN A 354 8.86 20.40 27.65
N LEU A 355 9.54 20.20 26.51
CA LEU A 355 10.96 20.50 26.35
C LEU A 355 11.25 22.00 26.49
N ILE A 356 10.43 22.86 25.87
CA ILE A 356 10.55 24.31 25.97
C ILE A 356 10.30 24.79 27.40
N LYS A 357 9.29 24.26 28.09
CA LYS A 357 9.04 24.57 29.51
C LYS A 357 10.20 24.15 30.40
N LYS A 358 10.76 22.96 30.19
CA LYS A 358 11.81 22.37 31.01
C LYS A 358 13.15 23.10 30.86
N HIS A 359 13.48 23.54 29.65
CA HIS A 359 14.76 24.18 29.30
C HIS A 359 14.59 25.62 28.83
N HIS A 360 13.60 26.32 29.39
CA HIS A 360 13.29 27.69 29.03
C HIS A 360 14.49 28.61 29.21
N ASP A 361 14.75 29.44 28.19
CA ASP A 361 15.80 30.46 28.24
C ASP A 361 15.24 31.77 27.64
N PRO A 362 15.00 32.80 28.47
CA PRO A 362 14.38 34.05 28.03
C PRO A 362 15.28 34.85 27.07
N LEU A 363 16.55 34.48 26.91
CA LEU A 363 17.48 35.12 25.99
C LEU A 363 17.53 34.41 24.62
N LYS A 364 16.77 33.32 24.44
CA LYS A 364 16.74 32.55 23.21
C LYS A 364 15.34 32.53 22.60
N VAL A 365 15.33 32.46 21.27
CA VAL A 365 14.11 32.30 20.49
C VAL A 365 13.77 30.82 20.40
N ASN A 366 12.49 30.48 20.63
CA ASN A 366 11.98 29.13 20.46
C ASN A 366 11.59 28.88 19.00
N LEU A 367 12.29 27.95 18.37
CA LEU A 367 12.04 27.49 17.01
C LEU A 367 11.66 26.01 17.04
N VAL A 368 10.50 25.68 16.47
CA VAL A 368 10.05 24.31 16.27
C VAL A 368 10.06 24.01 14.77
N ILE A 369 10.85 23.02 14.36
CA ILE A 369 10.85 22.48 12.99
C ILE A 369 10.14 21.13 13.02
N PHE A 370 8.98 21.05 12.37
CA PHE A 370 8.11 19.90 12.36
C PHE A 370 8.15 19.21 10.99
N LEU A 371 8.74 18.02 10.93
CA LEU A 371 8.88 17.23 9.70
C LEU A 371 7.78 16.17 9.63
N SER A 372 7.00 16.14 8.55
CA SER A 372 5.95 15.13 8.39
C SER A 372 5.61 14.86 6.93
N ASP A 373 5.01 13.71 6.63
CA ASP A 373 4.36 13.45 5.35
C ASP A 373 2.95 14.08 5.27
N GLY A 374 2.49 14.72 6.35
CA GLY A 374 1.19 15.40 6.42
C GLY A 374 0.01 14.46 6.70
N LEU A 375 0.25 13.17 6.94
CA LEU A 375 -0.77 12.22 7.37
C LEU A 375 -0.87 12.24 8.90
N GLY A 376 -1.56 13.25 9.43
CA GLY A 376 -1.83 13.42 10.86
C GLY A 376 -3.03 14.33 11.11
N ILE A 377 -3.63 14.23 12.30
CA ILE A 377 -4.74 15.10 12.71
C ILE A 377 -4.17 16.44 13.20
N LEU A 378 -4.85 17.55 12.88
CA LEU A 378 -4.47 18.89 13.34
C LEU A 378 -4.52 18.97 14.88
N PRO A 379 -3.40 19.23 15.59
CA PRO A 379 -3.37 19.31 17.05
C PRO A 379 -3.70 20.73 17.53
N GLU A 380 -4.93 21.19 17.29
CA GLU A 380 -5.27 22.61 17.50
C GLU A 380 -5.10 23.06 18.96
N ASN A 381 -5.55 22.25 19.93
CA ASN A 381 -5.50 22.61 21.34
C ASN A 381 -4.06 22.67 21.85
N GLU A 382 -3.28 21.63 21.59
CA GLU A 382 -1.88 21.51 21.99
C GLU A 382 -1.03 22.61 21.37
N LEU A 383 -1.33 22.99 20.13
CA LEU A 383 -0.61 24.04 19.44
C LEU A 383 -0.93 25.43 20.03
N ARG A 384 -2.19 25.68 20.40
CA ARG A 384 -2.57 26.91 21.10
C ARG A 384 -1.90 27.01 22.46
N GLU A 385 -1.88 25.93 23.22
CA GLU A 385 -1.18 25.85 24.51
C GLU A 385 0.32 26.11 24.35
N LEU A 386 0.96 25.49 23.35
CA LEU A 386 2.36 25.74 23.02
C LEU A 386 2.58 27.24 22.76
N CYS A 387 1.82 27.84 21.86
CA CYS A 387 1.98 29.25 21.48
C CYS A 387 1.77 30.23 22.64
N GLN A 388 0.93 29.87 23.62
CA GLN A 388 0.67 30.69 24.81
C GLN A 388 1.83 30.71 25.82
N LEU A 389 2.83 29.83 25.69
CA LEU A 389 3.99 29.82 26.59
C LEU A 389 4.89 31.04 26.40
N GLU A 390 4.94 31.60 25.20
CA GLU A 390 5.88 32.66 24.80
C GLU A 390 5.14 33.85 24.21
N THR A 391 4.35 34.54 25.03
CA THR A 391 3.54 35.68 24.56
C THR A 391 4.38 36.89 24.11
N ASN A 392 5.64 37.00 24.56
CA ASN A 392 6.51 38.14 24.26
C ASN A 392 7.42 37.94 23.04
N LEU A 393 8.11 36.79 22.97
CA LEU A 393 9.04 36.48 21.88
C LEU A 393 8.40 35.65 20.76
N GLY A 394 7.29 34.96 21.06
CA GLY A 394 6.62 34.07 20.14
C GLY A 394 7.33 32.73 19.96
N ILE A 395 6.59 31.75 19.42
CA ILE A 395 7.14 30.47 18.96
C ILE A 395 7.10 30.44 17.45
N TYR A 396 8.26 30.26 16.82
CA TYR A 396 8.36 30.14 15.38
C TYR A 396 8.19 28.68 14.98
N LEU A 397 7.14 28.40 14.22
CA LEU A 397 6.84 27.05 13.75
C LEU A 397 7.12 26.93 12.24
N TYR A 398 8.05 26.05 11.89
CA TYR A 398 8.28 25.63 10.51
C TYR A 398 7.76 24.22 10.32
N THR A 399 6.79 24.04 9.45
CA THR A 399 6.31 22.70 9.10
C THR A 399 6.81 22.33 7.71
N ILE A 400 7.45 21.18 7.58
CA ILE A 400 7.99 20.69 6.31
C ILE A 400 7.27 19.41 5.93
N LYS A 401 6.58 19.45 4.78
CA LYS A 401 5.95 18.30 4.15
C LYS A 401 6.93 17.66 3.17
N PHE A 402 7.34 16.42 3.42
CA PHE A 402 8.28 15.69 2.54
C PHE A 402 7.60 14.72 1.56
N THR A 403 6.35 15.00 1.18
CA THR A 403 5.61 14.19 0.19
C THR A 403 4.79 15.06 -0.75
N ARG A 404 4.80 14.73 -2.05
CA ARG A 404 3.97 15.36 -3.08
C ARG A 404 2.47 15.08 -2.93
N SER A 405 2.15 13.92 -2.38
CA SER A 405 0.80 13.40 -2.28
C SER A 405 0.63 12.77 -0.91
N SER A 406 -0.30 13.29 -0.10
CA SER A 406 -1.05 12.39 0.76
C SER A 406 -2.03 11.65 -0.14
N MET A 407 -2.31 10.38 0.15
CA MET A 407 -3.42 9.64 -0.47
C MET A 407 -4.71 10.47 -0.54
N VAL A 408 -4.89 11.34 0.46
CA VAL A 408 -5.95 12.34 0.56
C VAL A 408 -5.83 13.43 -0.51
N ASP A 409 -4.65 13.98 -0.84
CA ASP A 409 -4.49 15.02 -1.87
C ASP A 409 -4.87 14.54 -3.29
N ASP A 410 -4.58 13.27 -3.62
CA ASP A 410 -4.94 12.69 -4.93
C ASP A 410 -6.43 12.33 -5.00
N ILE A 411 -7.04 11.87 -3.90
CA ILE A 411 -8.49 11.63 -3.78
C ILE A 411 -9.27 12.96 -3.77
N LEU A 412 -8.74 14.00 -3.11
CA LEU A 412 -9.33 15.34 -3.02
C LEU A 412 -9.29 16.10 -4.35
N ASN A 413 -8.55 15.64 -5.37
CA ASN A 413 -8.62 16.22 -6.72
C ASN A 413 -9.95 15.93 -7.45
N ILE A 414 -10.80 15.08 -6.87
CA ILE A 414 -12.17 14.84 -7.31
C ILE A 414 -13.15 15.88 -6.71
N ILE A 415 -12.74 16.63 -5.68
CA ILE A 415 -13.58 17.59 -4.96
C ILE A 415 -13.30 19.03 -5.45
N PRO A 416 -14.32 19.88 -5.67
CA PRO A 416 -14.14 21.27 -6.10
C PRO A 416 -13.18 22.04 -5.19
N TRP A 417 -12.29 22.84 -5.79
CA TRP A 417 -11.23 23.61 -5.11
C TRP A 417 -11.74 24.42 -3.90
N SER A 418 -12.97 24.93 -3.98
CA SER A 418 -13.63 25.73 -2.93
C SER A 418 -13.95 24.97 -1.64
N THR A 419 -13.83 23.64 -1.62
CA THR A 419 -14.16 22.77 -0.48
C THR A 419 -13.00 21.89 0.00
N LYS A 420 -11.78 22.10 -0.54
CA LYS A 420 -10.59 21.33 -0.10
C LYS A 420 -10.24 21.68 1.35
N PRO A 421 -10.20 20.71 2.29
CA PRO A 421 -9.70 20.96 3.63
C PRO A 421 -8.22 21.36 3.55
N SER A 422 -7.86 22.46 4.21
CA SER A 422 -6.46 22.94 4.24
C SER A 422 -5.56 21.88 4.89
N ASN A 423 -4.36 21.68 4.35
CA ASN A 423 -3.40 20.70 4.87
C ASN A 423 -3.15 20.94 6.38
N PRO A 424 -3.18 19.91 7.26
CA PRO A 424 -2.99 20.08 8.69
C PRO A 424 -1.68 20.82 9.04
N LEU A 425 -0.58 20.57 8.33
CA LEU A 425 0.70 21.27 8.54
C LEU A 425 0.60 22.76 8.23
N GLU A 426 -0.07 23.11 7.12
CA GLU A 426 -0.32 24.50 6.76
C GLU A 426 -1.21 25.20 7.79
N GLN A 427 -2.23 24.50 8.30
CA GLN A 427 -3.09 25.02 9.36
C GLN A 427 -2.35 25.24 10.67
N MET A 428 -1.42 24.34 11.04
CA MET A 428 -0.57 24.54 12.21
C MET A 428 0.22 25.85 12.11
N VAL A 429 0.85 26.12 10.97
CA VAL A 429 1.57 27.38 10.75
C VAL A 429 0.64 28.59 10.83
N LYS A 430 -0.57 28.51 10.24
CA LYS A 430 -1.58 29.58 10.33
C LYS A 430 -2.00 29.85 11.78
N ILE A 431 -2.14 28.83 12.61
CA ILE A 431 -2.45 28.99 14.04
C ILE A 431 -1.27 29.65 14.75
N ALA A 432 -0.05 29.12 14.62
CA ALA A 432 1.13 29.64 15.29
C ALA A 432 1.41 31.11 14.95
N ASN A 433 1.29 31.49 13.67
CA ASN A 433 1.51 32.86 13.22
C ASN A 433 0.52 33.89 13.82
N LYS A 434 -0.67 33.47 14.31
CA LYS A 434 -1.61 34.37 15.00
C LYS A 434 -1.10 34.84 16.36
N TYR A 435 -0.18 34.10 16.96
CA TYR A 435 0.38 34.39 18.28
C TYR A 435 1.75 35.10 18.20
N LEU A 436 2.32 35.25 17.00
CA LEU A 436 3.57 36.00 16.84
C LEU A 436 3.36 37.50 17.03
N PRO A 437 4.34 38.24 17.59
CA PRO A 437 4.29 39.69 17.69
C PRO A 437 4.08 40.34 16.31
N LYS A 438 3.22 41.36 16.23
CA LYS A 438 3.01 42.11 14.98
C LYS A 438 4.30 42.82 14.59
N CYS A 439 4.94 42.36 13.51
CA CYS A 439 6.10 43.00 12.91
C CYS A 439 5.74 43.51 11.51
N TYR A 440 6.06 44.78 11.23
CA TYR A 440 5.79 45.43 9.95
C TYR A 440 6.95 45.30 8.94
N ASP A 441 7.99 44.55 9.30
CA ASP A 441 9.11 44.23 8.42
C ASP A 441 8.83 42.91 7.67
N ASP A 442 8.87 42.96 6.34
CA ASP A 442 8.69 41.80 5.48
C ASP A 442 9.80 40.76 5.65
N ASN A 443 10.96 41.17 6.16
CA ASN A 443 12.11 40.28 6.45
C ASN A 443 12.08 39.67 7.86
N SER A 444 11.03 39.91 8.65
CA SER A 444 10.89 39.33 9.98
C SER A 444 10.72 37.81 9.94
N LEU A 445 11.31 37.12 10.93
CA LEU A 445 11.13 35.67 11.10
C LEU A 445 9.63 35.38 11.26
N LYS A 446 9.10 34.44 10.48
CA LYS A 446 7.71 33.99 10.53
C LYS A 446 7.67 32.47 10.48
N GLY A 447 6.64 31.86 11.05
CA GLY A 447 6.38 30.45 10.82
C GLY A 447 6.05 30.22 9.34
N LYS A 448 6.61 29.17 8.74
CA LYS A 448 6.42 28.84 7.32
C LYS A 448 6.01 27.38 7.14
N TYR A 449 5.07 27.17 6.23
CA TYR A 449 4.79 25.86 5.66
C TYR A 449 5.63 25.69 4.41
N ILE A 450 6.30 24.54 4.31
CA ILE A 450 7.25 24.21 3.26
C ILE A 450 6.87 22.86 2.68
N LEU A 451 6.85 22.78 1.36
CA LEU A 451 6.80 21.52 0.64
C LEU A 451 8.23 21.22 0.13
N ALA A 452 8.82 20.12 0.60
CA ALA A 452 10.16 19.70 0.23
C ALA A 452 10.08 18.27 -0.33
N ILE A 453 9.89 18.15 -1.64
CA ILE A 453 9.54 16.88 -2.29
C ILE A 453 10.74 15.97 -2.51
N ASP A 454 11.94 16.50 -2.32
CA ASP A 454 13.21 15.79 -2.35
C ASP A 454 14.21 16.38 -1.33
N GLU A 455 15.35 15.70 -1.21
CA GLU A 455 16.42 16.06 -0.29
C GLU A 455 17.11 17.39 -0.65
N ILE A 456 17.18 17.75 -1.94
CA ILE A 456 17.80 19.00 -2.38
C ILE A 456 16.93 20.16 -1.92
N GLU A 457 15.62 20.06 -2.12
CA GLU A 457 14.66 21.02 -1.60
C GLU A 457 14.71 21.06 -0.08
N LEU A 458 14.75 19.92 0.61
CA LEU A 458 14.83 19.87 2.07
C LEU A 458 16.08 20.61 2.58
N ALA A 459 17.25 20.33 2.00
CA ALA A 459 18.50 20.98 2.34
C ALA A 459 18.45 22.49 2.07
N LYS A 460 17.92 22.92 0.91
CA LYS A 460 17.69 24.34 0.58
C LYS A 460 16.85 25.04 1.63
N HIS A 461 15.78 24.41 2.10
CA HIS A 461 14.92 24.99 3.11
C HIS A 461 15.60 25.10 4.48
N PHE A 462 16.38 24.09 4.91
CA PHE A 462 17.17 24.21 6.14
C PHE A 462 18.24 25.29 6.05
N MET A 463 18.89 25.47 4.89
CA MET A 463 19.82 26.58 4.66
C MET A 463 19.11 27.93 4.79
N HIS A 464 17.93 28.08 4.17
CA HIS A 464 17.14 29.30 4.27
C HIS A 464 16.69 29.60 5.71
N VAL A 465 16.29 28.60 6.49
CA VAL A 465 15.98 28.75 7.92
C VAL A 465 17.23 29.22 8.69
N SER A 466 18.39 28.63 8.41
CA SER A 466 19.66 29.00 9.04
C SER A 466 20.04 30.45 8.74
N GLU A 467 19.89 30.90 7.50
CA GLU A 467 20.09 32.30 7.10
C GLU A 467 19.11 33.24 7.81
N SER A 468 17.81 32.91 7.80
CA SER A 468 16.77 33.70 8.47
C SER A 468 17.04 33.88 9.96
N LEU A 469 17.58 32.85 10.63
CA LEU A 469 17.96 32.92 12.05
C LEU A 469 19.19 33.80 12.29
N ARG A 470 20.18 33.80 11.38
CA ARG A 470 21.37 34.66 11.48
C ARG A 470 20.98 36.14 11.39
N ASP A 471 20.07 36.46 10.47
CA ASP A 471 19.55 37.82 10.30
C ASP A 471 18.72 38.24 11.52
N HIS A 472 17.86 37.35 12.01
CA HIS A 472 17.04 37.61 13.20
C HIS A 472 17.88 37.86 14.47
N LYS A 473 18.93 37.05 14.70
CA LYS A 473 19.87 37.25 15.81
C LYS A 473 20.56 38.61 15.74
N SER A 474 20.94 39.04 14.54
CA SER A 474 21.55 40.35 14.32
C SER A 474 20.60 41.50 14.66
N THR A 475 19.30 41.32 14.42
CA THR A 475 18.25 42.28 14.79
C THR A 475 17.96 42.31 16.29
N LEU A 476 18.00 41.16 16.98
CA LEU A 476 17.85 41.08 18.44
C LEU A 476 19.01 41.76 19.18
N MET A 477 20.23 41.67 18.65
CA MET A 477 21.42 42.32 19.22
C MET A 477 21.48 43.85 18.97
N ARG A 478 20.60 44.39 18.11
CA ARG A 478 20.54 45.82 17.78
C ARG A 478 19.51 46.61 18.59
N LYS A 479 18.82 45.98 19.55
CA LYS A 479 17.81 46.62 20.42
C LYS A 479 18.33 46.92 21.80
#